data_AF-A0A6J8BB47-F1
#
_entry.id   AF-A0A6J8BB47-F1
#
_cell.length_a   1.000
_cell.length_b   1.000
_cell.length_c   1.000
_cell.angle_alpha   90.00
_cell.angle_beta   90.00
_cell.angle_gamma   90.00
#
_symmetry.space_group_name_H-M   'P 1'
#
loop_
_entity.id
_entity.type
_entity.pdbx_description
1 polymer ?
#
loop_
_entity_poly.entity_id
_entity_poly.type
_entity_poly.pdbx_seq_one_letter_code
_entity_poly.pdbx_strand_id
1 'polypeptide(L)'
;MTDDIDKKRTYISRSLAQIGHILIKRHKTLENNPTDFEFFQDESFVKYIKDPMIPLKKAYDMQKNIPDSFVLNKYGRALFHLSKKTDSHEKRQRLEMAEAILTTSIETFSMNWFAYSTRMQVSESLGDFHLTKNRGLSRKYFQRALNDGNQCFESKGSAIDMEILARICQKIAKFPWTKKYGAHVVKNKEFIHYALDYLQHGISLSGPNEYNIAKRMASCLYDLNELVTAAEWMKRALSLCSYVKTFDFKLTCLYLLKRYGVESKINGGDKPYYLLREIIYILLKCKKQQANTDEVYEYMIRNDYSDLCSLIHDVVTVKQLLKQTGLNVITEILQCDTARSNLDTGRQKQLEQFKEQISSVIPQDDIEMDLEEEFEQSSAPIPISLETHQVPEGYQYSFFISHSKRDSDWVINMLLFELEKKFSDEDEAFKGCIADRDFVPGKTIIKNITEAIRKSCKIILVLTRNFVASPWCENEMERALVRHINDKDSCVIPLLLEPLSDEQFPDCLKNITYLDMTDEGTRIQEISRLKRALLYVPGDDIIYVREDK
;
A
#
# COMPACT_ATOMS: atom_id res chain seq x y z
N MET A 1 22.20 -48.37 9.18
CA MET A 1 20.84 -48.76 9.63
C MET A 1 20.08 -47.59 10.24
N THR A 2 20.71 -46.76 11.10
CA THR A 2 20.13 -45.54 11.68
C THR A 2 19.68 -44.52 10.62
N ASP A 3 20.50 -44.22 9.61
CA ASP A 3 20.15 -43.27 8.53
C ASP A 3 18.90 -43.66 7.71
N ASP A 4 18.63 -44.95 7.53
CA ASP A 4 17.46 -45.42 6.76
C ASP A 4 16.17 -45.33 7.59
N ILE A 5 16.28 -45.55 8.90
CA ILE A 5 15.18 -45.39 9.86
C ILE A 5 14.80 -43.92 9.96
N ASP A 6 15.78 -43.00 10.04
CA ASP A 6 15.53 -41.56 10.14
C ASP A 6 14.96 -40.96 8.84
N LYS A 7 15.38 -41.47 7.68
CA LYS A 7 14.77 -41.12 6.38
C LYS A 7 13.32 -41.57 6.29
N LYS A 8 13.01 -42.81 6.66
CA LYS A 8 11.64 -43.34 6.69
C LYS A 8 10.75 -42.55 7.67
N ARG A 9 11.27 -42.26 8.87
CA ARG A 9 10.59 -41.45 9.89
C ARG A 9 10.25 -40.05 9.37
N THR A 10 11.20 -39.39 8.68
CA THR A 10 11.01 -38.08 8.05
C THR A 10 9.98 -38.10 6.93
N TYR A 11 10.00 -39.13 6.08
CA TYR A 11 9.00 -39.29 5.04
C TYR A 11 7.58 -39.45 5.60
N ILE A 12 7.41 -40.30 6.61
CA ILE A 12 6.12 -40.55 7.25
C ILE A 12 5.62 -39.30 7.96
N SER A 13 6.47 -38.59 8.71
CA SER A 13 6.06 -37.38 9.41
C SER A 13 5.65 -36.25 8.45
N ARG A 14 6.39 -36.04 7.34
CA ARG A 14 6.00 -35.06 6.33
C ARG A 14 4.68 -35.41 5.65
N SER A 15 4.43 -36.69 5.38
CA SER A 15 3.17 -37.17 4.81
C SER A 15 1.98 -36.92 5.75
N LEU A 16 2.12 -37.29 7.03
CA LEU A 16 1.11 -37.03 8.05
C LEU A 16 0.83 -35.53 8.23
N ALA A 17 1.88 -34.70 8.25
CA ALA A 17 1.73 -33.25 8.35
C ALA A 17 0.99 -32.65 7.13
N GLN A 18 1.28 -33.16 5.93
CA GLN A 18 0.59 -32.73 4.72
C GLN A 18 -0.88 -33.14 4.71
N ILE A 19 -1.22 -34.36 5.16
CA ILE A 19 -2.60 -34.84 5.28
C ILE A 19 -3.40 -33.94 6.22
N GLY A 20 -2.92 -33.72 7.45
CA GLY A 20 -3.65 -32.88 8.41
C GLY A 20 -3.81 -31.43 7.92
N HIS A 21 -2.80 -30.88 7.26
CA HIS A 21 -2.91 -29.53 6.68
C HIS A 21 -3.97 -29.44 5.57
N ILE A 22 -4.05 -30.44 4.69
CA ILE A 22 -5.09 -30.50 3.63
C ILE A 22 -6.48 -30.59 4.25
N LEU A 23 -6.65 -31.45 5.25
CA LEU A 23 -7.93 -31.64 5.95
C LEU A 23 -8.41 -30.33 6.62
N ILE A 24 -7.51 -29.59 7.27
CA ILE A 24 -7.85 -28.27 7.85
C ILE A 24 -8.27 -27.26 6.77
N LYS A 25 -7.56 -27.23 5.63
CA LYS A 25 -7.88 -26.30 4.53
C LYS A 25 -9.23 -26.62 3.88
N ARG A 26 -9.58 -27.91 3.79
CA ARG A 26 -10.81 -28.41 3.14
C ARG A 26 -11.97 -28.65 4.10
N HIS A 27 -11.80 -28.47 5.41
CA HIS A 27 -12.78 -28.81 6.44
C HIS A 27 -14.22 -28.40 6.13
N LYS A 28 -14.47 -27.17 5.65
CA LYS A 28 -15.83 -26.70 5.32
C LYS A 28 -16.44 -27.43 4.11
N THR A 29 -15.61 -27.77 3.12
CA THR A 29 -16.04 -28.57 1.96
C THR A 29 -16.33 -30.01 2.39
N LEU A 30 -15.52 -30.53 3.34
CA LEU A 30 -15.65 -31.87 3.91
C LEU A 30 -16.90 -32.02 4.80
N GLU A 31 -17.25 -31.00 5.59
CA GLU A 31 -18.46 -30.99 6.42
C GLU A 31 -19.75 -30.94 5.58
N ASN A 32 -19.73 -30.24 4.45
CA ASN A 32 -20.92 -30.02 3.64
C ASN A 32 -21.22 -31.15 2.64
N ASN A 33 -20.19 -31.90 2.20
CA ASN A 33 -20.34 -33.02 1.24
C ASN A 33 -19.66 -34.30 1.78
N PRO A 34 -20.28 -35.00 2.76
CA PRO A 34 -19.71 -36.20 3.36
C PRO A 34 -19.68 -37.42 2.43
N THR A 35 -20.48 -37.44 1.36
CA THR A 35 -20.63 -38.56 0.41
C THR A 35 -19.45 -38.75 -0.54
N ASP A 36 -18.58 -37.75 -0.71
CA ASP A 36 -17.38 -37.86 -1.57
C ASP A 36 -16.31 -38.83 -1.02
N PHE A 37 -16.54 -39.43 0.16
CA PHE A 37 -15.54 -40.20 0.92
C PHE A 37 -15.92 -41.66 1.22
N GLU A 38 -17.01 -42.19 0.62
CA GLU A 38 -17.33 -43.63 0.69
C GLU A 38 -16.19 -44.54 0.15
N PHE A 39 -15.23 -43.95 -0.56
CA PHE A 39 -14.05 -44.63 -1.11
C PHE A 39 -12.95 -44.93 -0.07
N PHE A 40 -12.90 -44.21 1.06
CA PHE A 40 -11.85 -44.39 2.10
C PHE A 40 -12.34 -45.33 3.20
N GLN A 41 -12.16 -46.64 3.02
CA GLN A 41 -12.55 -47.68 4.00
C GLN A 41 -11.58 -47.83 5.20
N ASP A 42 -10.55 -46.99 5.32
CA ASP A 42 -9.58 -47.05 6.43
C ASP A 42 -10.09 -46.27 7.66
N GLU A 43 -10.39 -46.99 8.75
CA GLU A 43 -10.81 -46.42 10.04
C GLU A 43 -9.85 -45.34 10.57
N SER A 44 -8.55 -45.47 10.28
CA SER A 44 -7.52 -44.52 10.70
C SER A 44 -7.69 -43.17 10.01
N PHE A 45 -8.12 -43.17 8.75
CA PHE A 45 -8.33 -41.96 7.96
C PHE A 45 -9.62 -41.24 8.35
N VAL A 46 -10.69 -41.99 8.65
CA VAL A 46 -11.94 -41.43 9.19
C VAL A 46 -11.70 -40.66 10.49
N LYS A 47 -10.81 -41.16 11.36
CA LYS A 47 -10.39 -40.46 12.58
C LYS A 47 -9.69 -39.12 12.28
N TYR A 48 -8.89 -39.04 11.22
CA TYR A 48 -8.21 -37.80 10.83
C TYR A 48 -9.16 -36.78 10.22
N ILE A 49 -10.22 -37.21 9.52
CA ILE A 49 -11.26 -36.30 9.03
C ILE A 49 -12.00 -35.66 10.21
N LYS A 50 -12.34 -36.44 11.24
CA LYS A 50 -13.02 -35.96 12.45
C LYS A 50 -12.17 -34.99 13.27
N ASP A 51 -10.87 -35.27 13.40
CA ASP A 51 -9.92 -34.35 14.03
C ASP A 51 -8.62 -34.26 13.21
N PRO A 52 -8.52 -33.22 12.35
CA PRO A 52 -7.35 -32.98 11.51
C PRO A 52 -6.05 -32.70 12.28
N MET A 53 -6.12 -32.41 13.59
CA MET A 53 -4.93 -32.17 14.41
C MET A 53 -4.22 -33.45 14.83
N ILE A 54 -4.91 -34.59 14.86
CA ILE A 54 -4.33 -35.89 15.21
C ILE A 54 -3.13 -36.25 14.32
N PRO A 55 -3.24 -36.25 12.97
CA PRO A 55 -2.09 -36.58 12.11
C PRO A 55 -0.95 -35.56 12.24
N LEU A 56 -1.27 -34.28 12.45
CA LEU A 56 -0.28 -33.22 12.64
C LEU A 56 0.49 -33.36 13.95
N LYS A 57 -0.20 -33.65 15.06
CA LYS A 57 0.43 -33.89 16.37
C LYS A 57 1.30 -35.14 16.31
N LYS A 58 0.82 -36.21 15.68
CA LYS A 58 1.63 -37.43 15.44
C LYS A 58 2.89 -37.12 14.63
N ALA A 59 2.77 -36.32 13.56
CA ALA A 59 3.93 -35.88 12.78
C ALA A 59 4.93 -35.06 13.61
N TYR A 60 4.43 -34.15 14.44
CA TYR A 60 5.25 -33.32 15.33
C TYR A 60 5.98 -34.15 16.39
N ASP A 61 5.28 -35.06 17.06
CA ASP A 61 5.86 -35.95 18.07
C ASP A 61 6.94 -36.88 17.46
N MET A 62 6.72 -37.31 16.21
CA MET A 62 7.72 -38.03 15.44
C MET A 62 8.97 -37.20 15.14
N GLN A 63 8.94 -35.87 15.14
CA GLN A 63 10.12 -35.05 14.84
C GLN A 63 10.61 -34.23 16.04
N LYS A 64 10.17 -34.58 17.26
CA LYS A 64 10.49 -33.81 18.48
C LYS A 64 12.00 -33.73 18.78
N ASN A 65 12.77 -34.76 18.45
CA ASN A 65 14.21 -34.83 18.72
C ASN A 65 15.07 -34.39 17.52
N ILE A 66 14.50 -34.39 16.32
CA ILE A 66 15.16 -34.00 15.07
C ILE A 66 14.17 -33.08 14.34
N PRO A 67 14.12 -31.79 14.70
CA PRO A 67 13.09 -30.89 14.18
C PRO A 67 13.16 -30.81 12.64
N ASP A 68 12.01 -30.98 11.99
CA ASP A 68 11.87 -30.83 10.55
C ASP A 68 11.05 -29.57 10.26
N SER A 69 11.67 -28.61 9.56
CA SER A 69 11.09 -27.29 9.30
C SER A 69 9.78 -27.38 8.47
N PHE A 70 9.62 -28.40 7.62
CA PHE A 70 8.37 -28.59 6.87
C PHE A 70 7.23 -29.01 7.80
N VAL A 71 7.45 -30.00 8.68
CA VAL A 71 6.45 -30.46 9.67
C VAL A 71 6.07 -29.33 10.63
N LEU A 72 7.06 -28.62 11.17
CA LEU A 72 6.84 -27.49 12.09
C LEU A 72 6.01 -26.38 11.45
N ASN A 73 6.34 -25.97 10.23
CA ASN A 73 5.57 -24.98 9.48
C ASN A 73 4.11 -25.40 9.30
N LYS A 74 3.86 -26.65 8.84
CA LYS A 74 2.50 -27.16 8.63
C LYS A 74 1.69 -27.17 9.93
N TYR A 75 2.32 -27.54 11.04
CA TYR A 75 1.68 -27.56 12.35
C TYR A 75 1.39 -26.16 12.90
N GLY A 76 2.34 -25.23 12.80
CA GLY A 76 2.12 -23.83 13.16
C GLY A 76 1.00 -23.17 12.35
N ARG A 77 0.96 -23.41 11.03
CA ARG A 77 -0.13 -22.96 10.15
C ARG A 77 -1.49 -23.51 10.55
N ALA A 78 -1.55 -24.80 10.88
CA ALA A 78 -2.77 -25.45 11.35
C ALA A 78 -3.32 -24.79 12.62
N LEU A 79 -2.45 -24.57 13.62
CA LEU A 79 -2.81 -23.89 14.87
C LEU A 79 -3.34 -22.47 14.60
N PHE A 80 -2.70 -21.72 13.71
CA PHE A 80 -3.17 -20.40 13.30
C PHE A 80 -4.53 -20.42 12.59
N HIS A 81 -4.78 -21.37 11.70
CA HIS A 81 -6.09 -21.49 11.05
C HIS A 81 -7.20 -21.82 12.05
N LEU A 82 -6.89 -22.69 13.01
CA LEU A 82 -7.83 -23.10 14.05
C LEU A 82 -8.08 -22.02 15.09
N SER A 83 -7.11 -21.14 15.37
CA SER A 83 -7.29 -20.01 16.30
C SER A 83 -8.29 -18.97 15.77
N LYS A 84 -8.57 -18.95 14.46
CA LYS A 84 -9.60 -18.08 13.87
C LYS A 84 -11.03 -18.54 14.18
N LYS A 85 -11.23 -19.78 14.65
CA LYS A 85 -12.54 -20.39 14.91
C LYS A 85 -12.89 -20.53 16.39
N THR A 86 -12.00 -20.14 17.31
CA THR A 86 -12.14 -20.40 18.75
C THR A 86 -12.39 -19.16 19.59
N ASP A 87 -12.89 -19.41 20.80
CA ASP A 87 -13.06 -18.39 21.84
C ASP A 87 -11.76 -17.71 22.24
N SER A 88 -11.89 -16.54 22.86
CA SER A 88 -10.79 -15.60 23.15
C SER A 88 -9.62 -16.20 23.93
N HIS A 89 -9.89 -17.10 24.90
CA HIS A 89 -8.83 -17.72 25.71
C HIS A 89 -8.05 -18.78 24.92
N GLU A 90 -8.76 -19.70 24.27
CA GLU A 90 -8.17 -20.77 23.47
C GLU A 90 -7.46 -20.23 22.22
N LYS A 91 -8.01 -19.17 21.61
CA LYS A 91 -7.37 -18.43 20.52
C LYS A 91 -5.97 -17.97 20.89
N ARG A 92 -5.79 -17.41 22.10
CA ARG A 92 -4.48 -16.94 22.58
C ARG A 92 -3.49 -18.09 22.71
N GLN A 93 -3.88 -19.17 23.40
CA GLN A 93 -3.00 -20.32 23.62
C GLN A 93 -2.55 -20.94 22.29
N ARG A 94 -3.45 -21.06 21.32
CA ARG A 94 -3.15 -21.56 19.98
C ARG A 94 -2.20 -20.64 19.22
N LEU A 95 -2.35 -19.32 19.35
CA LEU A 95 -1.44 -18.35 18.72
C LEU A 95 -0.04 -18.35 19.35
N GLU A 96 0.07 -18.40 20.68
CA GLU A 96 1.36 -18.49 21.38
C GLU A 96 2.08 -19.80 21.03
N MET A 97 1.33 -20.92 20.98
CA MET A 97 1.88 -22.20 20.55
C MET A 97 2.34 -22.18 19.08
N ALA A 98 1.55 -21.58 18.19
CA ALA A 98 1.93 -21.43 16.79
C ALA A 98 3.20 -20.58 16.63
N GLU A 99 3.32 -19.50 17.37
CA GLU A 99 4.48 -18.59 17.35
C GLU A 99 5.76 -19.30 17.80
N ALA A 100 5.70 -20.08 18.88
CA ALA A 100 6.83 -20.88 19.36
C ALA A 100 7.28 -21.92 18.31
N ILE A 101 6.33 -22.69 17.76
CA ILE A 101 6.62 -23.73 16.76
C ILE A 101 7.22 -23.14 15.48
N LEU A 102 6.66 -22.01 15.00
CA LEU A 102 7.16 -21.34 13.79
C LEU A 102 8.55 -20.73 14.02
N THR A 103 8.85 -20.31 15.24
CA THR A 103 10.20 -19.83 15.59
C THR A 103 11.22 -20.96 15.51
N THR A 104 10.93 -22.12 16.10
CA THR A 104 11.77 -23.31 15.94
C THR A 104 11.89 -23.73 14.48
N SER A 105 10.82 -23.59 13.69
CA SER A 105 10.84 -23.88 12.25
C SER A 105 11.87 -23.01 11.50
N ILE A 106 11.93 -21.73 11.82
CA ILE A 106 12.84 -20.75 11.21
C ILE A 106 14.29 -20.98 11.67
N GLU A 107 14.49 -21.25 12.96
CA GLU A 107 15.81 -21.60 13.51
C GLU A 107 16.38 -22.88 12.87
N THR A 108 15.50 -23.84 12.56
CA THR A 108 15.88 -25.09 11.87
C THR A 108 16.27 -24.85 10.41
N PHE A 109 15.61 -23.92 9.71
CA PHE A 109 15.89 -23.59 8.32
C PHE A 109 15.52 -22.13 8.02
N SER A 110 16.54 -21.26 8.01
CA SER A 110 16.37 -19.81 7.87
C SER A 110 15.78 -19.37 6.52
N MET A 111 15.84 -20.21 5.49
CA MET A 111 15.21 -19.91 4.19
C MET A 111 13.74 -20.37 4.10
N ASN A 112 13.10 -20.74 5.21
CA ASN A 112 11.69 -21.14 5.21
C ASN A 112 10.73 -19.93 5.15
N TRP A 113 10.60 -19.31 3.97
CA TRP A 113 9.75 -18.13 3.76
C TRP A 113 8.29 -18.36 4.17
N PHE A 114 7.76 -19.57 3.95
CA PHE A 114 6.39 -19.90 4.38
C PHE A 114 6.22 -19.85 5.91
N ALA A 115 7.27 -20.15 6.68
CA ALA A 115 7.24 -20.06 8.13
C ALA A 115 7.26 -18.58 8.58
N TYR A 116 8.08 -17.73 7.94
CA TYR A 116 8.05 -16.28 8.15
C TYR A 116 6.70 -15.66 7.84
N SER A 117 6.12 -15.93 6.66
CA SER A 117 4.78 -15.42 6.26
C SER A 117 3.69 -15.84 7.26
N THR A 118 3.75 -17.07 7.77
CA THR A 118 2.78 -17.53 8.79
C THR A 118 3.03 -16.85 10.12
N ARG A 119 4.28 -16.75 10.58
CA ARG A 119 4.63 -16.14 11.86
C ARG A 119 4.34 -14.65 11.89
N MET A 120 4.47 -13.96 10.75
CA MET A 120 4.03 -12.58 10.56
C MET A 120 2.54 -12.43 10.92
N GLN A 121 1.66 -13.25 10.32
CA GLN A 121 0.21 -13.18 10.58
C GLN A 121 -0.17 -13.58 12.02
N VAL A 122 0.55 -14.55 12.59
CA VAL A 122 0.38 -14.96 14.00
C VAL A 122 0.78 -13.81 14.93
N SER A 123 1.95 -13.21 14.70
CA SER A 123 2.46 -12.08 15.48
C SER A 123 1.53 -10.89 15.40
N GLU A 124 1.01 -10.57 14.22
CA GLU A 124 0.00 -9.54 14.08
C GLU A 124 -1.27 -9.82 14.93
N SER A 125 -1.77 -11.07 14.89
CA SER A 125 -2.95 -11.47 15.66
C SER A 125 -2.71 -11.43 17.18
N LEU A 126 -1.49 -11.76 17.64
CA LEU A 126 -1.08 -11.61 19.03
C LEU A 126 -0.97 -10.13 19.42
N GLY A 127 -0.43 -9.31 18.52
CA GLY A 127 -0.39 -7.84 18.67
C GLY A 127 -1.77 -7.27 18.92
N ASP A 128 -2.76 -7.67 18.11
CA ASP A 128 -4.16 -7.26 18.25
C ASP A 128 -4.78 -7.70 19.58
N PHE A 129 -4.50 -8.93 20.03
CA PHE A 129 -4.99 -9.44 21.31
C PHE A 129 -4.46 -8.62 22.51
N HIS A 130 -3.21 -8.19 22.44
CA HIS A 130 -2.56 -7.44 23.51
C HIS A 130 -2.82 -5.93 23.49
N LEU A 131 -3.44 -5.39 22.44
CA LEU A 131 -3.74 -3.94 22.31
C LEU A 131 -4.41 -3.35 23.55
N THR A 132 -5.37 -4.07 24.14
CA THR A 132 -6.15 -3.60 25.30
C THR A 132 -5.57 -4.02 26.65
N LYS A 133 -4.70 -5.04 26.68
CA LYS A 133 -4.20 -5.67 27.92
C LYS A 133 -2.76 -5.29 28.25
N ASN A 134 -1.89 -5.27 27.25
CA ASN A 134 -0.47 -4.95 27.41
C ASN A 134 0.06 -4.26 26.16
N ARG A 135 0.10 -2.93 26.20
CA ARG A 135 0.51 -2.08 25.08
C ARG A 135 1.96 -2.33 24.66
N GLY A 136 2.89 -2.50 25.60
CA GLY A 136 4.30 -2.77 25.29
C GLY A 136 4.49 -4.08 24.53
N LEU A 137 3.76 -5.12 24.93
CA LEU A 137 3.82 -6.42 24.27
C LEU A 137 3.19 -6.39 22.87
N SER A 138 2.11 -5.62 22.69
CA SER A 138 1.47 -5.41 21.37
C SER A 138 2.44 -4.80 20.36
N ARG A 139 3.17 -3.74 20.76
CA ARG A 139 4.20 -3.11 19.90
C ARG A 139 5.31 -4.09 19.50
N LYS A 140 5.78 -4.91 20.44
CA LYS A 140 6.82 -5.93 20.17
C LYS A 140 6.36 -6.93 19.10
N TYR A 141 5.10 -7.37 19.18
CA TYR A 141 4.54 -8.29 18.20
C TYR A 141 4.36 -7.66 16.81
N PHE A 142 3.93 -6.40 16.70
CA PHE A 142 3.85 -5.73 15.40
C PHE A 142 5.23 -5.51 14.78
N GLN A 143 6.23 -5.12 15.56
CA GLN A 143 7.60 -4.97 15.05
C GLN A 143 8.15 -6.31 14.55
N ARG A 144 7.90 -7.39 15.28
CA ARG A 144 8.27 -8.74 14.84
C ARG A 144 7.57 -9.12 13.55
N ALA A 145 6.27 -8.84 13.43
CA ALA A 145 5.51 -9.13 12.22
C ALA A 145 6.09 -8.39 11.00
N LEU A 146 6.46 -7.11 11.17
CA LEU A 146 7.10 -6.32 10.12
C LEU A 146 8.46 -6.90 9.72
N ASN A 147 9.32 -7.23 10.70
CA ASN A 147 10.62 -7.84 10.44
C ASN A 147 10.48 -9.18 9.71
N ASP A 148 9.51 -10.02 10.11
CA ASP A 148 9.25 -11.30 9.47
C ASP A 148 8.77 -11.13 8.02
N GLY A 149 7.94 -10.11 7.76
CA GLY A 149 7.49 -9.79 6.42
C GLY A 149 8.65 -9.32 5.52
N ASN A 150 9.51 -8.42 6.01
CA ASN A 150 10.68 -7.98 5.24
C ASN A 150 11.60 -9.15 4.87
N GLN A 151 11.91 -10.01 5.84
CA GLN A 151 12.71 -11.21 5.60
C GLN A 151 12.05 -12.21 4.65
N CYS A 152 10.71 -12.27 4.62
CA CYS A 152 9.97 -13.15 3.73
C CYS A 152 9.90 -12.62 2.29
N PHE A 153 9.82 -11.31 2.10
CA PHE A 153 9.38 -10.71 0.83
C PHE A 153 10.44 -9.91 0.08
N GLU A 154 11.70 -9.89 0.55
CA GLU A 154 12.88 -9.28 -0.10
C GLU A 154 13.11 -9.71 -1.57
N SER A 155 12.34 -10.63 -2.15
CA SER A 155 12.36 -10.88 -3.61
C SER A 155 11.06 -11.39 -4.29
N LYS A 156 9.98 -11.77 -3.57
CA LYS A 156 8.81 -12.48 -4.17
C LYS A 156 7.46 -12.37 -3.41
N GLY A 157 7.17 -11.25 -2.74
CA GLY A 157 5.89 -11.10 -2.04
C GLY A 157 4.68 -11.04 -2.99
N SER A 158 3.52 -11.55 -2.57
CA SER A 158 2.27 -11.43 -3.34
C SER A 158 1.50 -10.14 -2.99
N ALA A 159 0.54 -9.75 -3.81
CA ALA A 159 -0.37 -8.63 -3.52
C ALA A 159 -1.12 -8.77 -2.18
N ILE A 160 -1.33 -9.99 -1.69
CA ILE A 160 -1.93 -10.25 -0.37
C ILE A 160 -0.93 -9.93 0.73
N ASP A 161 0.32 -10.36 0.56
CA ASP A 161 1.38 -10.13 1.52
C ASP A 161 1.68 -8.65 1.71
N MET A 162 1.67 -7.89 0.61
CA MET A 162 1.82 -6.44 0.61
C MET A 162 0.69 -5.72 1.37
N GLU A 163 -0.57 -6.13 1.21
CA GLU A 163 -1.69 -5.58 2.02
C GLU A 163 -1.50 -5.86 3.51
N ILE A 164 -1.01 -7.06 3.86
CA ILE A 164 -0.76 -7.43 5.26
C ILE A 164 0.34 -6.56 5.87
N LEU A 165 1.44 -6.35 5.15
CA LEU A 165 2.53 -5.47 5.58
C LEU A 165 2.05 -4.02 5.78
N ALA A 166 1.33 -3.48 4.81
CA ALA A 166 0.74 -2.15 4.92
C ALA A 166 -0.19 -2.01 6.13
N ARG A 167 -1.02 -3.02 6.40
CA ARG A 167 -1.88 -3.09 7.58
C ARG A 167 -1.09 -3.11 8.88
N ILE A 168 0.04 -3.82 8.94
CA ILE A 168 0.93 -3.84 10.11
C ILE A 168 1.58 -2.46 10.32
N CYS A 169 2.11 -1.85 9.26
CA CYS A 169 2.70 -0.51 9.30
C CYS A 169 1.69 0.55 9.78
N GLN A 170 0.47 0.53 9.25
CA GLN A 170 -0.61 1.41 9.70
C GLN A 170 -0.95 1.23 11.19
N LYS A 171 -0.90 -0.01 11.71
CA LYS A 171 -1.10 -0.29 13.14
C LYS A 171 0.03 0.26 14.00
N ILE A 172 1.28 0.19 13.54
CA ILE A 172 2.46 0.76 14.21
C ILE A 172 2.35 2.29 14.24
N ALA A 173 2.00 2.92 13.13
CA ALA A 173 1.85 4.37 13.00
C ALA A 173 0.81 4.96 13.97
N LYS A 174 -0.29 4.24 14.20
CA LYS A 174 -1.40 4.65 15.09
C LYS A 174 -1.18 4.25 16.55
N PHE A 175 -0.07 3.61 16.88
CA PHE A 175 0.17 3.12 18.23
C PHE A 175 0.58 4.26 19.18
N PRO A 176 0.03 4.34 20.42
CA PRO A 176 -1.04 3.51 20.99
C PRO A 176 -2.42 3.92 20.49
N TRP A 177 -3.21 2.92 20.06
CA TRP A 177 -4.56 3.09 19.56
C TRP A 177 -5.49 3.70 20.64
N THR A 178 -6.09 4.85 20.35
CA THR A 178 -7.12 5.48 21.17
C THR A 178 -8.49 4.92 20.75
N LYS A 179 -9.27 4.39 21.71
CA LYS A 179 -10.63 3.88 21.47
C LYS A 179 -11.67 4.96 21.10
N LYS A 180 -11.26 6.23 21.00
CA LYS A 180 -12.17 7.34 20.67
C LYS A 180 -12.31 7.42 19.15
N TYR A 181 -13.46 7.01 18.63
CA TYR A 181 -13.82 7.15 17.22
C TYR A 181 -13.42 8.55 16.71
N GLY A 182 -12.69 8.59 15.60
CA GLY A 182 -12.34 9.85 14.93
C GLY A 182 -11.09 10.58 15.41
N ALA A 183 -10.41 10.11 16.47
CA ALA A 183 -9.14 10.69 16.93
C ALA A 183 -7.98 9.68 16.80
N HIS A 184 -7.71 9.21 15.59
CA HIS A 184 -6.50 8.43 15.30
C HIS A 184 -5.33 9.41 15.18
N VAL A 185 -4.68 9.71 16.31
CA VAL A 185 -3.44 10.48 16.27
C VAL A 185 -2.36 9.58 15.69
N VAL A 186 -2.01 9.81 14.43
CA VAL A 186 -0.83 9.22 13.80
C VAL A 186 0.39 9.76 14.53
N LYS A 187 1.15 8.88 15.17
CA LYS A 187 2.35 9.28 15.93
C LYS A 187 3.62 9.22 15.10
N ASN A 188 3.68 8.27 14.16
CA ASN A 188 4.80 8.17 13.24
C ASN A 188 4.23 8.03 11.82
N LYS A 189 4.33 9.11 11.04
CA LYS A 189 3.86 9.18 9.66
C LYS A 189 4.74 8.37 8.71
N GLU A 190 6.01 8.14 9.02
CA GLU A 190 6.93 7.33 8.20
C GLU A 190 6.36 5.92 7.97
N PHE A 191 5.77 5.32 9.00
CA PHE A 191 5.11 4.02 8.87
C PHE A 191 3.83 4.07 8.02
N ILE A 192 3.20 5.23 7.84
CA ILE A 192 2.11 5.35 6.87
C ILE A 192 2.69 5.40 5.45
N HIS A 193 3.80 6.10 5.22
CA HIS A 193 4.51 6.09 3.93
C HIS A 193 4.98 4.69 3.55
N TYR A 194 5.65 3.96 4.46
CA TYR A 194 5.97 2.54 4.23
C TYR A 194 4.74 1.68 3.92
N ALA A 195 3.58 2.00 4.52
CA ALA A 195 2.34 1.29 4.20
C ALA A 195 1.86 1.60 2.76
N LEU A 196 1.98 2.84 2.29
CA LEU A 196 1.66 3.23 0.92
C LEU A 196 2.59 2.53 -0.08
N ASP A 197 3.90 2.48 0.21
CA ASP A 197 4.88 1.80 -0.65
C ASP A 197 4.51 0.33 -0.87
N TYR A 198 4.21 -0.40 0.22
CA TYR A 198 3.78 -1.79 0.09
C TYR A 198 2.50 -1.90 -0.74
N LEU A 199 1.53 -1.01 -0.57
CA LEU A 199 0.27 -1.07 -1.34
C LEU A 199 0.49 -0.78 -2.82
N GLN A 200 1.39 0.14 -3.15
CA GLN A 200 1.75 0.50 -4.51
C GLN A 200 2.47 -0.66 -5.21
N HIS A 201 3.42 -1.29 -4.53
CA HIS A 201 3.99 -2.56 -4.98
C HIS A 201 2.91 -3.64 -5.14
N GLY A 202 1.97 -3.75 -4.20
CA GLY A 202 0.83 -4.67 -4.27
C GLY A 202 -0.05 -4.48 -5.51
N ILE A 203 -0.26 -3.23 -5.96
CA ILE A 203 -0.99 -2.90 -7.19
C ILE A 203 -0.20 -3.36 -8.42
N SER A 204 1.11 -3.11 -8.46
CA SER A 204 1.96 -3.51 -9.59
C SER A 204 1.93 -5.02 -9.86
N LEU A 205 1.72 -5.82 -8.80
CA LEU A 205 1.67 -7.28 -8.88
C LEU A 205 0.35 -7.83 -9.45
N SER A 206 -0.68 -6.99 -9.68
CA SER A 206 -1.97 -7.29 -10.34
C SER A 206 -2.63 -8.62 -9.93
N GLY A 207 -3.69 -8.59 -9.11
CA GLY A 207 -4.30 -9.83 -8.62
C GLY A 207 -5.64 -9.69 -7.88
N PRO A 208 -6.22 -10.79 -7.37
CA PRO A 208 -7.59 -10.83 -6.81
C PRO A 208 -7.77 -10.05 -5.49
N ASN A 209 -6.77 -9.28 -5.06
CA ASN A 209 -6.75 -8.52 -3.81
C ASN A 209 -6.86 -6.99 -4.00
N GLU A 210 -7.04 -6.50 -5.23
CA GLU A 210 -7.12 -5.07 -5.55
C GLU A 210 -8.13 -4.30 -4.69
N TYR A 211 -9.29 -4.91 -4.38
CA TYR A 211 -10.29 -4.32 -3.49
C TYR A 211 -9.72 -3.99 -2.10
N ASN A 212 -9.00 -4.94 -1.47
CA ASN A 212 -8.46 -4.75 -0.11
C ASN A 212 -7.31 -3.74 -0.13
N ILE A 213 -6.51 -3.74 -1.20
CA ILE A 213 -5.42 -2.78 -1.39
C ILE A 213 -5.97 -1.37 -1.56
N ALA A 214 -6.96 -1.17 -2.44
CA ALA A 214 -7.59 0.14 -2.66
C ALA A 214 -8.22 0.70 -1.38
N LYS A 215 -8.93 -0.15 -0.62
CA LYS A 215 -9.49 0.21 0.67
C LYS A 215 -8.42 0.60 1.69
N ARG A 216 -7.30 -0.12 1.74
CA ARG A 216 -6.19 0.20 2.64
C ARG A 216 -5.50 1.50 2.24
N MET A 217 -5.34 1.72 0.93
CA MET A 217 -4.76 2.95 0.36
C MET A 217 -5.56 4.17 0.79
N ALA A 218 -6.89 4.10 0.60
CA ALA A 218 -7.81 5.13 1.07
C ALA A 218 -7.65 5.42 2.58
N SER A 219 -7.55 4.37 3.39
CA SER A 219 -7.40 4.53 4.83
C SER A 219 -6.06 5.14 5.23
N CYS A 220 -4.95 4.84 4.54
CA CYS A 220 -3.63 5.40 4.84
C CYS A 220 -3.55 6.89 4.43
N LEU A 221 -4.09 7.23 3.26
CA LEU A 221 -4.16 8.62 2.80
C LEU A 221 -5.02 9.49 3.70
N TYR A 222 -6.14 8.94 4.17
CA TYR A 222 -6.97 9.60 5.18
C TYR A 222 -6.19 9.89 6.47
N ASP A 223 -5.30 8.98 6.90
CA ASP A 223 -4.46 9.18 8.08
C ASP A 223 -3.39 10.26 7.88
N LEU A 224 -2.96 10.49 6.63
CA LEU A 224 -2.06 11.60 6.25
C LEU A 224 -2.80 12.94 6.04
N ASN A 225 -4.14 12.94 6.14
CA ASN A 225 -5.02 14.07 5.83
C ASN A 225 -5.12 14.41 4.32
N GLU A 226 -4.77 13.47 3.44
CA GLU A 226 -4.93 13.55 1.98
C GLU A 226 -6.36 13.14 1.57
N LEU A 227 -7.35 13.95 1.98
CA LEU A 227 -8.76 13.58 1.91
C LEU A 227 -9.31 13.42 0.49
N VAL A 228 -8.78 14.16 -0.48
CA VAL A 228 -9.19 14.09 -1.89
C VAL A 228 -8.83 12.72 -2.46
N THR A 229 -7.55 12.36 -2.40
CA THR A 229 -7.00 11.10 -2.90
C THR A 229 -7.56 9.91 -2.12
N ALA A 230 -7.76 10.06 -0.81
CA ALA A 230 -8.41 9.03 0.02
C ALA A 230 -9.83 8.69 -0.45
N ALA A 231 -10.64 9.70 -0.77
CA ALA A 231 -12.00 9.50 -1.25
C ALA A 231 -12.03 8.79 -2.63
N GLU A 232 -11.12 9.17 -3.55
CA GLU A 232 -11.00 8.52 -4.87
C GLU A 232 -10.63 7.04 -4.76
N TRP A 233 -9.66 6.69 -3.91
CA TRP A 233 -9.29 5.29 -3.66
C TRP A 233 -10.43 4.47 -3.05
N MET A 234 -11.25 5.09 -2.20
CA MET A 234 -12.39 4.40 -1.62
C MET A 234 -13.50 4.15 -2.66
N LYS A 235 -13.72 5.11 -3.57
CA LYS A 235 -14.61 4.91 -4.73
C LYS A 235 -14.13 3.76 -5.61
N ARG A 236 -12.82 3.68 -5.89
CA ARG A 236 -12.21 2.54 -6.60
C ARG A 236 -12.44 1.22 -5.87
N ALA A 237 -12.30 1.20 -4.55
CA ALA A 237 -12.60 -0.01 -3.77
C ALA A 237 -14.07 -0.43 -3.96
N LEU A 238 -15.02 0.50 -3.93
CA LEU A 238 -16.44 0.20 -4.17
C LEU A 238 -16.75 -0.21 -5.62
N SER A 239 -15.99 0.25 -6.62
CA SER A 239 -16.17 -0.20 -8.01
C SER A 239 -15.71 -1.64 -8.22
N LEU A 240 -14.66 -2.06 -7.51
CA LEU A 240 -14.11 -3.41 -7.55
C LEU A 240 -14.89 -4.44 -6.72
N CYS A 241 -15.85 -4.00 -5.91
CA CYS A 241 -16.58 -4.86 -4.98
C CYS A 241 -17.80 -5.51 -5.66
N SER A 242 -17.92 -6.83 -5.59
CA SER A 242 -19.11 -7.56 -6.05
C SER A 242 -20.31 -7.39 -5.12
N TYR A 243 -20.08 -7.14 -3.82
CA TYR A 243 -21.11 -6.90 -2.82
C TYR A 243 -20.65 -5.86 -1.80
N VAL A 244 -21.27 -4.68 -1.81
CA VAL A 244 -20.90 -3.57 -0.92
C VAL A 244 -21.26 -3.90 0.52
N LYS A 245 -20.26 -3.91 1.41
CA LYS A 245 -20.48 -4.02 2.87
C LYS A 245 -20.88 -2.67 3.44
N THR A 246 -21.87 -2.68 4.35
CA THR A 246 -22.37 -1.47 5.04
C THR A 246 -21.25 -0.63 5.66
N PHE A 247 -20.23 -1.28 6.25
CA PHE A 247 -19.11 -0.58 6.87
C PHE A 247 -18.25 0.21 5.87
N ASP A 248 -17.97 -0.35 4.70
CA ASP A 248 -17.12 0.30 3.70
C ASP A 248 -17.84 1.48 3.05
N PHE A 249 -19.15 1.35 2.89
CA PHE A 249 -19.99 2.47 2.49
C PHE A 249 -19.94 3.61 3.50
N LYS A 250 -20.16 3.31 4.79
CA LYS A 250 -20.11 4.30 5.90
C LYS A 250 -18.81 5.11 5.85
N LEU A 251 -17.68 4.43 5.63
CA LEU A 251 -16.37 5.06 5.53
C LEU A 251 -16.21 5.91 4.26
N THR A 252 -16.80 5.51 3.14
CA THR A 252 -16.77 6.28 1.89
C THR A 252 -17.53 7.60 2.02
N CYS A 253 -18.73 7.56 2.58
CA CYS A 253 -19.50 8.78 2.84
C CYS A 253 -18.79 9.72 3.81
N LEU A 254 -18.17 9.18 4.86
CA LEU A 254 -17.35 9.96 5.78
C LEU A 254 -16.21 10.67 5.04
N TYR A 255 -15.50 9.99 4.13
CA TYR A 255 -14.36 10.56 3.41
C TYR A 255 -14.82 11.66 2.44
N LEU A 256 -15.94 11.46 1.75
CA LEU A 256 -16.56 12.45 0.87
C LEU A 256 -17.03 13.69 1.64
N LEU A 257 -17.75 13.51 2.75
CA LEU A 257 -18.21 14.62 3.59
C LEU A 257 -17.05 15.39 4.21
N LYS A 258 -15.97 14.71 4.59
CA LYS A 258 -14.77 15.40 5.09
C LYS A 258 -14.01 16.16 4.02
N ARG A 259 -13.92 15.59 2.81
CA ARG A 259 -13.43 16.31 1.63
C ARG A 259 -14.24 17.60 1.42
N TYR A 260 -15.58 17.55 1.54
CA TYR A 260 -16.46 18.73 1.47
C TYR A 260 -16.06 19.82 2.45
N GLY A 261 -15.99 19.47 3.74
CA GLY A 261 -15.79 20.43 4.81
C GLY A 261 -14.44 21.16 4.73
N VAL A 262 -13.46 20.58 4.03
CA VAL A 262 -12.18 21.22 3.73
C VAL A 262 -12.29 22.09 2.47
N GLU A 263 -12.86 21.57 1.39
CA GLU A 263 -12.98 22.32 0.12
C GLU A 263 -13.90 23.56 0.24
N SER A 264 -14.96 23.48 1.04
CA SER A 264 -15.89 24.59 1.30
C SER A 264 -15.22 25.76 2.03
N LYS A 265 -14.24 25.48 2.90
CA LYS A 265 -13.46 26.51 3.62
C LYS A 265 -12.45 27.22 2.73
N ILE A 266 -11.97 26.56 1.67
CA ILE A 266 -10.86 27.06 0.86
C ILE A 266 -11.36 27.83 -0.37
N ASN A 267 -12.43 27.37 -1.05
CA ASN A 267 -12.67 27.78 -2.44
C ASN A 267 -14.07 28.31 -2.80
N GLY A 268 -15.04 28.37 -1.88
CA GLY A 268 -16.29 29.14 -2.06
C GLY A 268 -17.05 29.00 -3.40
N GLY A 269 -17.00 27.85 -4.08
CA GLY A 269 -17.59 27.65 -5.42
C GLY A 269 -18.29 26.30 -5.59
N ASP A 270 -18.87 26.06 -6.78
CA ASP A 270 -19.82 25.01 -7.24
C ASP A 270 -19.50 23.51 -6.99
N LYS A 271 -18.62 23.20 -6.03
CA LYS A 271 -18.25 21.85 -5.59
C LYS A 271 -19.31 21.08 -4.77
N PRO A 272 -20.30 21.71 -4.08
CA PRO A 272 -21.35 20.98 -3.35
C PRO A 272 -22.14 20.03 -4.26
N TYR A 273 -22.42 20.44 -5.50
CA TYR A 273 -23.23 19.68 -6.46
C TYR A 273 -22.59 18.35 -6.84
N TYR A 274 -21.30 18.39 -7.18
CA TYR A 274 -20.56 17.20 -7.59
C TYR A 274 -20.50 16.20 -6.43
N LEU A 275 -20.22 16.67 -5.22
CA LEU A 275 -20.12 15.78 -4.07
C LEU A 275 -21.46 15.14 -3.68
N LEU A 276 -22.54 15.91 -3.68
CA LEU A 276 -23.86 15.37 -3.41
C LEU A 276 -24.28 14.36 -4.49
N ARG A 277 -23.98 14.64 -5.76
CA ARG A 277 -24.17 13.70 -6.87
C ARG A 277 -23.40 12.39 -6.63
N GLU A 278 -22.14 12.46 -6.21
CA GLU A 278 -21.33 11.28 -5.90
C GLU A 278 -21.92 10.47 -4.73
N ILE A 279 -22.35 11.12 -3.64
CA ILE A 279 -22.99 10.45 -2.50
C ILE A 279 -24.28 9.73 -2.93
N ILE A 280 -25.11 10.40 -3.75
CA ILE A 280 -26.37 9.84 -4.27
C ILE A 280 -26.09 8.64 -5.18
N TYR A 281 -25.10 8.74 -6.07
CA TYR A 281 -24.71 7.63 -6.96
C TYR A 281 -24.34 6.37 -6.16
N ILE A 282 -23.53 6.52 -5.11
CA ILE A 282 -23.12 5.36 -4.30
C ILE A 282 -24.32 4.78 -3.53
N LEU A 283 -25.24 5.62 -3.02
CA LEU A 283 -26.47 5.17 -2.36
C LEU A 283 -27.39 4.39 -3.31
N LEU A 284 -27.58 4.88 -4.54
CA LEU A 284 -28.35 4.19 -5.57
C LEU A 284 -27.72 2.83 -5.92
N LYS A 285 -26.39 2.77 -6.00
CA LYS A 285 -25.66 1.52 -6.21
C LYS A 285 -25.88 0.52 -5.08
N CYS A 286 -25.92 0.98 -3.82
CA CYS A 286 -26.25 0.13 -2.66
C CYS A 286 -27.68 -0.42 -2.71
N LYS A 287 -28.65 0.42 -3.09
CA LYS A 287 -30.05 0.00 -3.28
C LYS A 287 -30.17 -1.07 -4.37
N LYS A 288 -29.47 -0.88 -5.51
CA LYS A 288 -29.38 -1.86 -6.60
C LYS A 288 -28.77 -3.19 -6.15
N GLN A 289 -27.81 -3.16 -5.22
CA GLN A 289 -27.17 -4.36 -4.67
C GLN A 289 -27.88 -4.96 -3.43
N GLN A 290 -29.09 -4.50 -3.09
CA GLN A 290 -29.89 -4.98 -1.94
C GLN A 290 -29.16 -4.85 -0.58
N ALA A 291 -28.29 -3.84 -0.42
CA ALA A 291 -27.69 -3.55 0.88
C ALA A 291 -28.72 -2.90 1.83
N ASN A 292 -28.57 -3.12 3.14
CA ASN A 292 -29.40 -2.45 4.15
C ASN A 292 -29.10 -0.94 4.17
N THR A 293 -29.95 -0.14 3.53
CA THR A 293 -29.81 1.32 3.43
C THR A 293 -30.13 2.04 4.74
N ASP A 294 -30.91 1.45 5.64
CA ASP A 294 -31.31 2.11 6.89
C ASP A 294 -30.13 2.29 7.84
N GLU A 295 -29.29 1.26 7.98
CA GLU A 295 -28.06 1.34 8.78
C GLU A 295 -27.07 2.38 8.24
N VAL A 296 -27.11 2.61 6.93
CA VAL A 296 -26.29 3.58 6.23
C VAL A 296 -26.77 4.99 6.56
N TYR A 297 -28.08 5.25 6.41
CA TYR A 297 -28.70 6.53 6.75
C TYR A 297 -28.48 6.89 8.21
N GLU A 298 -28.64 5.93 9.13
CA GLU A 298 -28.40 6.13 10.56
C GLU A 298 -26.96 6.58 10.84
N TYR A 299 -25.96 6.02 10.16
CA TYR A 299 -24.57 6.39 10.37
C TYR A 299 -24.24 7.79 9.85
N MET A 300 -24.69 8.12 8.64
CA MET A 300 -24.49 9.46 8.05
C MET A 300 -25.11 10.54 8.93
N ILE A 301 -26.35 10.30 9.38
CA ILE A 301 -27.09 11.22 10.25
C ILE A 301 -26.49 11.30 11.66
N ARG A 302 -25.84 10.27 12.18
CA ARG A 302 -25.24 10.33 13.52
C ARG A 302 -23.89 11.07 13.54
N ASN A 303 -23.02 10.84 12.56
CA ASN A 303 -21.62 11.28 12.62
C ASN A 303 -21.35 12.61 11.93
N ASP A 304 -21.95 12.87 10.77
CA ASP A 304 -21.61 14.01 9.90
C ASP A 304 -22.86 14.82 9.50
N TYR A 305 -23.87 14.82 10.37
CA TYR A 305 -25.18 15.45 10.14
C TYR A 305 -25.10 16.91 9.69
N SER A 306 -24.27 17.71 10.37
CA SER A 306 -24.17 19.14 10.11
C SER A 306 -23.59 19.41 8.73
N ASP A 307 -22.55 18.67 8.34
CA ASP A 307 -21.90 18.81 7.04
C ASP A 307 -22.82 18.30 5.93
N LEU A 308 -23.56 17.21 6.19
CA LEU A 308 -24.57 16.69 5.27
C LEU A 308 -25.72 17.69 5.05
N CYS A 309 -26.26 18.29 6.11
CA CYS A 309 -27.32 19.29 5.99
C CYS A 309 -26.86 20.56 5.28
N SER A 310 -25.63 21.04 5.55
CA SER A 310 -25.04 22.16 4.81
C SER A 310 -24.91 21.81 3.33
N LEU A 311 -24.35 20.63 3.02
CA LEU A 311 -24.19 20.15 1.64
C LEU A 311 -25.53 20.10 0.90
N ILE A 312 -26.58 19.53 1.51
CA ILE A 312 -27.90 19.46 0.87
C ILE A 312 -28.49 20.86 0.72
N HIS A 313 -28.34 21.75 1.70
CA HIS A 313 -28.84 23.13 1.65
C HIS A 313 -28.20 23.94 0.51
N ASP A 314 -26.88 23.90 0.41
CA ASP A 314 -26.12 24.58 -0.64
C ASP A 314 -26.56 24.09 -2.03
N VAL A 315 -26.86 22.80 -2.16
CA VAL A 315 -27.29 22.22 -3.43
C VAL A 315 -28.76 22.51 -3.77
N VAL A 316 -29.67 22.46 -2.79
CA VAL A 316 -31.08 22.84 -2.97
C VAL A 316 -31.22 24.30 -3.40
N THR A 317 -30.33 25.18 -2.93
CA THR A 317 -30.31 26.61 -3.27
C THR A 317 -30.14 26.87 -4.78
N VAL A 318 -29.53 25.94 -5.53
CA VAL A 318 -29.30 26.06 -7.00
C VAL A 318 -30.30 25.25 -7.85
N LYS A 319 -31.42 24.82 -7.24
CA LYS A 319 -32.77 24.55 -7.81
C LYS A 319 -32.98 23.63 -9.03
N GLN A 320 -32.18 23.64 -10.09
CA GLN A 320 -32.50 22.92 -11.35
C GLN A 320 -31.90 21.52 -11.47
N LEU A 321 -30.71 21.27 -10.90
CA LEU A 321 -29.96 20.01 -11.10
C LEU A 321 -30.46 18.84 -10.23
N LEU A 322 -31.02 19.11 -9.05
CA LEU A 322 -31.47 18.08 -8.09
C LEU A 322 -32.77 17.39 -8.49
N LYS A 323 -33.57 18.04 -9.34
CA LYS A 323 -34.86 17.51 -9.77
C LYS A 323 -34.64 16.14 -10.42
N GLN A 324 -33.75 16.02 -11.41
CA GLN A 324 -33.72 14.88 -12.33
C GLN A 324 -33.35 13.51 -11.72
N THR A 325 -32.78 13.41 -10.51
CA THR A 325 -32.18 12.12 -10.06
C THR A 325 -32.12 11.89 -8.55
N GLY A 326 -32.08 12.95 -7.72
CA GLY A 326 -31.54 12.87 -6.36
C GLY A 326 -32.52 13.13 -5.22
N LEU A 327 -33.64 13.79 -5.51
CA LEU A 327 -34.51 14.31 -4.46
C LEU A 327 -35.24 13.21 -3.69
N ASN A 328 -35.64 12.12 -4.35
CA ASN A 328 -36.33 11.00 -3.69
C ASN A 328 -35.40 10.30 -2.70
N VAL A 329 -34.13 10.07 -3.05
CA VAL A 329 -33.13 9.49 -2.14
C VAL A 329 -32.84 10.42 -0.96
N ILE A 330 -32.73 11.73 -1.20
CA ILE A 330 -32.59 12.72 -0.12
C ILE A 330 -33.80 12.68 0.81
N THR A 331 -35.00 12.59 0.24
CA THR A 331 -36.24 12.52 1.01
C THR A 331 -36.30 11.23 1.83
N GLU A 332 -35.91 10.09 1.25
CA GLU A 332 -35.77 8.79 1.96
C GLU A 332 -34.76 8.88 3.12
N ILE A 333 -33.59 9.51 2.92
CA ILE A 333 -32.60 9.74 4.00
C ILE A 333 -33.23 10.55 5.14
N LEU A 334 -33.89 11.67 4.81
CA LEU A 334 -34.47 12.59 5.80
C LEU A 334 -35.73 12.00 6.47
N GLN A 335 -36.38 11.00 5.86
CA GLN A 335 -37.54 10.29 6.40
C GLN A 335 -37.16 9.03 7.20
N CYS A 336 -35.88 8.67 7.31
CA CYS A 336 -35.44 7.50 8.08
C CYS A 336 -35.72 7.68 9.59
N ASP A 337 -36.84 7.13 10.07
CA ASP A 337 -37.34 7.33 11.44
C ASP A 337 -36.42 6.75 12.53
N THR A 338 -35.78 5.60 12.25
CA THR A 338 -34.77 4.98 13.12
C THR A 338 -33.59 5.92 13.37
N ALA A 339 -33.13 6.63 12.34
CA ALA A 339 -32.04 7.60 12.47
C ALA A 339 -32.47 8.88 13.22
N ARG A 340 -33.70 9.36 12.96
CA ARG A 340 -34.25 10.58 13.57
C ARG A 340 -34.45 10.48 15.08
N SER A 341 -34.92 9.32 15.56
CA SER A 341 -35.13 9.07 16.99
C SER A 341 -33.85 9.15 17.83
N ASN A 342 -32.69 8.99 17.19
CA ASN A 342 -31.37 9.00 17.82
C ASN A 342 -30.66 10.37 17.79
N LEU A 343 -31.25 11.39 17.16
CA LEU A 343 -30.72 12.75 17.11
C LEU A 343 -31.04 13.53 18.39
N ASP A 344 -30.18 14.49 18.75
CA ASP A 344 -30.50 15.44 19.81
C ASP A 344 -31.64 16.40 19.38
N THR A 345 -32.28 17.04 20.36
CA THR A 345 -33.42 17.94 20.13
C THR A 345 -33.08 19.18 19.30
N GLY A 346 -31.80 19.59 19.26
CA GLY A 346 -31.33 20.71 18.44
C GLY A 346 -31.27 20.35 16.96
N ARG A 347 -30.65 19.20 16.64
CA ARG A 347 -30.56 18.64 15.29
C ARG A 347 -31.93 18.25 14.75
N GLN A 348 -32.83 17.74 15.59
CA GLN A 348 -34.22 17.49 15.20
C GLN A 348 -34.95 18.76 14.76
N LYS A 349 -34.77 19.89 15.46
CA LYS A 349 -35.36 21.17 15.03
C LYS A 349 -34.78 21.68 13.72
N GLN A 350 -33.46 21.55 13.54
CA GLN A 350 -32.80 21.88 12.27
C GLN A 350 -33.33 21.01 11.12
N LEU A 351 -33.58 19.72 11.38
CA LEU A 351 -34.16 18.80 10.41
C LEU A 351 -35.55 19.24 9.95
N GLU A 352 -36.45 19.56 10.90
CA GLU A 352 -37.82 19.95 10.57
C GLU A 352 -37.85 21.27 9.78
N GLN A 353 -37.05 22.27 10.18
CA GLN A 353 -36.89 23.52 9.42
C GLN A 353 -36.41 23.25 7.98
N PHE A 354 -35.49 22.29 7.82
CA PHE A 354 -34.96 21.92 6.52
C PHE A 354 -35.97 21.14 5.65
N LYS A 355 -36.80 20.29 6.26
CA LYS A 355 -37.89 19.57 5.57
C LYS A 355 -38.95 20.51 5.02
N GLU A 356 -39.32 21.53 5.78
CA GLU A 356 -40.24 22.57 5.33
C GLU A 356 -39.67 23.33 4.11
N GLN A 357 -38.37 23.64 4.13
CA GLN A 357 -37.68 24.27 3.00
C GLN A 357 -37.70 23.38 1.76
N ILE A 358 -37.36 22.08 1.87
CA ILE A 358 -37.37 21.16 0.72
C ILE A 358 -38.78 20.96 0.16
N SER A 359 -39.78 20.78 1.02
CA SER A 359 -41.16 20.54 0.59
C SER A 359 -41.75 21.71 -0.22
N SER A 360 -41.26 22.93 0.02
CA SER A 360 -41.63 24.12 -0.75
C SER A 360 -41.02 24.20 -2.15
N VAL A 361 -40.04 23.35 -2.47
CA VAL A 361 -39.24 23.40 -3.71
C VAL A 361 -39.71 22.38 -4.77
N ILE A 362 -40.63 21.47 -4.42
CA ILE A 362 -41.05 20.33 -5.26
C ILE A 362 -42.45 20.54 -5.85
N PRO A 363 -42.60 20.78 -7.16
CA PRO A 363 -43.81 20.39 -7.91
C PRO A 363 -43.76 18.88 -8.19
N GLN A 364 -44.90 18.20 -8.04
CA GLN A 364 -45.00 16.73 -7.99
C GLN A 364 -44.82 15.98 -9.32
N ASP A 365 -44.64 16.65 -10.46
CA ASP A 365 -44.76 15.98 -11.75
C ASP A 365 -43.43 15.87 -12.53
N ASP A 366 -43.26 14.66 -13.07
CA ASP A 366 -42.42 14.18 -14.18
C ASP A 366 -40.90 14.12 -14.00
N ILE A 367 -40.36 12.96 -13.59
CA ILE A 367 -38.95 12.61 -13.86
C ILE A 367 -38.78 11.10 -14.04
N GLU A 368 -38.52 10.69 -15.29
CA GLU A 368 -38.06 9.36 -15.68
C GLU A 368 -36.68 9.45 -16.38
N MET A 369 -35.84 8.47 -16.08
CA MET A 369 -34.58 7.94 -16.68
C MET A 369 -33.66 8.81 -17.56
N ASP A 370 -32.37 8.89 -17.15
CA ASP A 370 -31.21 8.37 -17.93
C ASP A 370 -29.90 8.64 -17.14
N LEU A 371 -29.33 7.63 -16.47
CA LEU A 371 -28.13 7.79 -15.62
C LEU A 371 -27.09 6.67 -15.70
N GLU A 372 -27.18 5.75 -16.65
CA GLU A 372 -26.16 4.71 -16.78
C GLU A 372 -25.08 5.07 -17.81
N GLU A 373 -25.39 5.85 -18.86
CA GLU A 373 -24.43 6.14 -19.95
C GLU A 373 -23.50 7.36 -19.72
N GLU A 374 -23.90 8.38 -18.95
CA GLU A 374 -23.02 9.53 -18.65
C GLU A 374 -22.05 9.28 -17.47
N PHE A 375 -22.34 8.31 -16.58
CA PHE A 375 -21.52 8.06 -15.39
C PHE A 375 -20.26 7.23 -15.69
N GLU A 376 -20.29 6.38 -16.73
CA GLU A 376 -19.10 5.64 -17.19
C GLU A 376 -18.08 6.56 -17.89
N GLN A 377 -18.53 7.70 -18.43
CA GLN A 377 -17.64 8.68 -19.07
C GLN A 377 -16.93 9.60 -18.05
N SER A 378 -17.45 9.74 -16.83
CA SER A 378 -16.81 10.48 -15.74
C SER A 378 -15.81 9.62 -14.95
N SER A 379 -15.83 8.30 -15.10
CA SER A 379 -14.83 7.38 -14.54
C SER A 379 -13.60 7.31 -15.45
N ALA A 380 -12.95 8.45 -15.69
CA ALA A 380 -11.59 8.42 -16.23
C ALA A 380 -10.77 7.46 -15.34
N PRO A 381 -10.00 6.53 -15.91
CA PRO A 381 -9.13 5.68 -15.12
C PRO A 381 -8.25 6.59 -14.27
N ILE A 382 -8.39 6.47 -12.95
CA ILE A 382 -7.54 7.18 -11.99
C ILE A 382 -6.09 6.95 -12.46
N PRO A 383 -5.36 8.00 -12.87
CA PRO A 383 -3.93 7.85 -13.12
C PRO A 383 -3.33 7.37 -11.80
N ILE A 384 -2.54 6.30 -11.84
CA ILE A 384 -1.84 5.74 -10.67
C ILE A 384 -0.68 6.69 -10.31
N SER A 385 -0.96 7.95 -10.02
CA SER A 385 0.05 8.94 -9.66
C SER A 385 -0.46 9.70 -8.46
N LEU A 386 0.25 9.55 -7.36
CA LEU A 386 -0.14 9.97 -6.03
C LEU A 386 0.38 11.39 -5.70
N GLU A 387 0.74 12.24 -6.69
CA GLU A 387 1.43 13.55 -6.58
C GLU A 387 2.97 13.61 -6.62
N THR A 388 3.59 13.13 -7.71
CA THR A 388 4.77 13.71 -8.38
C THR A 388 5.66 14.76 -7.67
N HIS A 389 6.77 14.48 -6.95
CA HIS A 389 7.81 15.50 -6.72
C HIS A 389 8.39 15.91 -8.09
N GLN A 390 7.95 17.08 -8.56
CA GLN A 390 8.17 17.58 -9.91
C GLN A 390 9.63 18.00 -10.12
N VAL A 391 10.13 17.77 -11.34
CA VAL A 391 11.40 18.30 -11.84
C VAL A 391 11.57 19.76 -11.39
N PRO A 392 12.72 20.16 -10.80
CA PRO A 392 12.92 21.52 -10.30
C PRO A 392 12.57 22.57 -11.35
N GLU A 393 11.90 23.65 -10.92
CA GLU A 393 11.36 24.68 -11.82
C GLU A 393 12.45 25.22 -12.76
N GLY A 394 12.21 25.14 -14.07
CA GLY A 394 13.17 25.52 -15.11
C GLY A 394 13.94 24.36 -15.77
N TYR A 395 13.81 23.11 -15.29
CA TYR A 395 14.39 21.92 -15.90
C TYR A 395 13.32 20.97 -16.48
N GLN A 396 13.71 20.12 -17.44
CA GLN A 396 12.85 19.09 -18.04
C GLN A 396 13.11 17.69 -17.45
N TYR A 397 14.29 17.50 -16.85
CA TYR A 397 14.75 16.26 -16.24
C TYR A 397 15.36 16.54 -14.86
N SER A 398 15.18 15.64 -13.91
CA SER A 398 15.83 15.70 -12.60
C SER A 398 17.33 15.42 -12.73
N PHE A 399 17.70 14.48 -13.61
CA PHE A 399 19.09 14.18 -13.91
C PHE A 399 19.29 13.71 -15.35
N PHE A 400 20.53 13.85 -15.83
CA PHE A 400 21.04 13.19 -17.04
C PHE A 400 22.10 12.16 -16.65
N ILE A 401 21.99 10.94 -17.17
CA ILE A 401 23.05 9.92 -17.00
C ILE A 401 23.91 9.87 -18.26
N SER A 402 25.20 10.08 -18.07
CA SER A 402 26.22 9.90 -19.07
C SER A 402 26.98 8.60 -18.80
N HIS A 403 26.93 7.67 -19.75
CA HIS A 403 27.53 6.35 -19.65
C HIS A 403 28.07 5.86 -21.00
N SER A 404 28.95 4.85 -20.98
CA SER A 404 29.39 4.20 -22.21
C SER A 404 28.28 3.30 -22.74
N LYS A 405 28.15 3.17 -24.06
CA LYS A 405 27.19 2.24 -24.67
C LYS A 405 27.36 0.79 -24.20
N ARG A 406 28.58 0.41 -23.79
CA ARG A 406 28.86 -0.94 -23.24
C ARG A 406 28.29 -1.16 -21.85
N ASP A 407 27.97 -0.09 -21.14
CA ASP A 407 27.45 -0.13 -19.77
C ASP A 407 25.92 0.10 -19.75
N SER A 408 25.28 0.27 -20.92
CA SER A 408 23.84 0.56 -21.05
C SER A 408 22.97 -0.46 -20.33
N ASP A 409 23.30 -1.74 -20.36
CA ASP A 409 22.49 -2.77 -19.69
C ASP A 409 22.45 -2.57 -18.18
N TRP A 410 23.60 -2.24 -17.56
CA TRP A 410 23.64 -1.96 -16.12
C TRP A 410 22.93 -0.65 -15.81
N VAL A 411 23.16 0.39 -16.61
CA VAL A 411 22.52 1.69 -16.41
C VAL A 411 21.00 1.58 -16.52
N ILE A 412 20.47 0.89 -17.52
CA ILE A 412 19.03 0.77 -17.75
C ILE A 412 18.39 -0.15 -16.70
N ASN A 413 18.95 -1.33 -16.47
CA ASN A 413 18.30 -2.37 -15.66
C ASN A 413 18.59 -2.26 -14.17
N MET A 414 19.66 -1.57 -13.77
CA MET A 414 20.00 -1.34 -12.36
C MET A 414 19.80 0.13 -12.00
N LEU A 415 20.64 1.04 -12.50
CA LEU A 415 20.67 2.41 -12.01
C LEU A 415 19.38 3.19 -12.31
N LEU A 416 18.94 3.19 -13.56
CA LEU A 416 17.73 3.86 -14.00
C LEU A 416 16.49 3.17 -13.43
N PHE A 417 16.50 1.84 -13.32
CA PHE A 417 15.45 1.11 -12.62
C PHE A 417 15.35 1.52 -11.14
N GLU A 418 16.47 1.65 -10.42
CA GLU A 418 16.49 2.07 -9.01
C GLU A 418 16.06 3.54 -8.82
N LEU A 419 16.37 4.41 -9.79
CA LEU A 419 16.04 5.84 -9.73
C LEU A 419 14.63 6.18 -10.26
N GLU A 420 14.11 5.45 -11.26
CA GLU A 420 12.81 5.69 -11.88
C GLU A 420 11.71 4.67 -11.47
N LYS A 421 12.05 3.45 -11.01
CA LYS A 421 11.09 2.33 -10.85
C LYS A 421 11.10 1.59 -9.51
N LYS A 422 12.23 1.37 -8.85
CA LYS A 422 12.24 0.61 -7.58
C LYS A 422 11.73 1.42 -6.39
N PHE A 423 11.60 2.73 -6.60
CA PHE A 423 10.94 3.66 -5.69
C PHE A 423 9.84 4.43 -6.42
N SER A 424 9.25 3.86 -7.49
CA SER A 424 7.96 4.33 -8.02
C SER A 424 6.80 3.95 -7.09
N ASP A 425 7.09 3.96 -5.79
CA ASP A 425 6.24 3.74 -4.63
C ASP A 425 6.01 5.07 -3.88
N GLU A 426 6.83 6.09 -4.15
CA GLU A 426 6.52 7.46 -3.81
C GLU A 426 6.42 8.27 -5.09
N ASP A 427 5.71 9.37 -4.98
CA ASP A 427 5.68 10.38 -5.99
C ASP A 427 7.03 11.01 -6.36
N GLU A 428 8.13 10.60 -5.75
CA GLU A 428 9.47 11.06 -6.04
C GLU A 428 10.14 10.34 -7.23
N ALA A 429 9.39 10.11 -8.32
CA ALA A 429 10.00 9.58 -9.54
C ALA A 429 10.88 10.67 -10.19
N PHE A 430 12.18 10.63 -9.92
CA PHE A 430 13.13 11.44 -10.66
C PHE A 430 13.03 11.13 -12.16
N LYS A 431 12.81 12.16 -12.97
CA LYS A 431 12.75 11.97 -14.42
C LYS A 431 14.17 12.00 -14.98
N GLY A 432 14.68 10.84 -15.39
CA GLY A 432 16.00 10.71 -15.99
C GLY A 432 16.02 11.06 -17.48
N CYS A 433 17.16 11.51 -17.97
CA CYS A 433 17.49 11.54 -19.39
C CYS A 433 18.65 10.57 -19.66
N ILE A 434 18.51 9.70 -20.66
CA ILE A 434 19.60 8.84 -21.14
C ILE A 434 19.73 8.88 -22.67
N ALA A 435 20.94 8.65 -23.16
CA ALA A 435 21.22 8.66 -24.60
C ALA A 435 20.40 7.63 -25.39
N ASP A 436 20.25 6.41 -24.85
CA ASP A 436 19.59 5.30 -25.54
C ASP A 436 18.06 5.51 -25.72
N ARG A 437 17.46 6.41 -24.95
CA ARG A 437 16.00 6.65 -24.91
C ARG A 437 15.60 8.03 -25.43
N ASP A 438 16.31 9.07 -25.01
CA ASP A 438 15.80 10.46 -25.09
C ASP A 438 16.48 11.30 -26.19
N PHE A 439 17.50 10.77 -26.86
CA PHE A 439 18.18 11.50 -27.93
C PHE A 439 17.35 11.55 -29.21
N VAL A 440 17.23 12.75 -29.78
CA VAL A 440 16.43 12.97 -30.99
C VAL A 440 17.23 12.52 -32.22
N PRO A 441 16.73 11.56 -33.02
CA PRO A 441 17.35 11.19 -34.29
C PRO A 441 17.42 12.38 -35.26
N GLY A 442 18.52 12.51 -36.00
CA GLY A 442 18.74 13.63 -36.94
C GLY A 442 19.46 14.85 -36.33
N LYS A 443 19.66 14.90 -35.00
CA LYS A 443 20.60 15.84 -34.36
C LYS A 443 21.98 15.19 -34.21
N THR A 444 23.03 16.01 -34.26
CA THR A 444 24.39 15.56 -33.92
C THR A 444 24.45 15.13 -32.45
N ILE A 445 25.21 14.07 -32.14
CA ILE A 445 25.39 13.54 -30.77
C ILE A 445 25.73 14.67 -29.77
N ILE A 446 26.64 15.57 -30.14
CA ILE A 446 27.07 16.72 -29.32
C ILE A 446 25.89 17.64 -28.95
N LYS A 447 24.99 17.92 -29.91
CA LYS A 447 23.80 18.76 -29.67
C LYS A 447 22.81 18.08 -28.73
N ASN A 448 22.58 16.77 -28.89
CA ASN A 448 21.71 16.01 -27.99
C ASN A 448 22.23 16.04 -26.55
N ILE A 449 23.54 15.88 -26.37
CA ILE A 449 24.16 15.90 -25.04
C ILE A 449 24.15 17.30 -24.43
N THR A 450 24.48 18.34 -25.21
CA THR A 450 24.44 19.73 -24.73
C THR A 450 23.02 20.12 -24.28
N GLU A 451 22.00 19.69 -25.03
CA GLU A 451 20.60 19.88 -24.62
C GLU A 451 20.25 19.08 -23.38
N ALA A 452 20.68 17.82 -23.27
CA ALA A 452 20.44 16.97 -22.10
C ALA A 452 21.05 17.58 -20.82
N ILE A 453 22.28 18.09 -20.91
CA ILE A 453 22.96 18.83 -19.83
C ILE A 453 22.15 20.07 -19.44
N ARG A 454 21.76 20.91 -20.41
CA ARG A 454 21.01 22.15 -20.13
C ARG A 454 19.62 21.90 -19.52
N LYS A 455 18.98 20.80 -19.91
CA LYS A 455 17.61 20.45 -19.52
C LYS A 455 17.54 19.64 -18.23
N SER A 456 18.68 19.25 -17.65
CA SER A 456 18.73 18.42 -16.46
C SER A 456 19.26 19.20 -15.27
N CYS A 457 18.67 18.98 -14.09
CA CYS A 457 19.11 19.65 -12.87
C CYS A 457 20.49 19.14 -12.39
N LYS A 458 20.70 17.82 -12.47
CA LYS A 458 21.95 17.14 -12.12
C LYS A 458 22.49 16.30 -13.26
N ILE A 459 23.78 15.97 -13.22
CA ILE A 459 24.46 15.12 -14.20
C ILE A 459 25.15 13.99 -13.45
N ILE A 460 24.85 12.74 -13.80
CA ILE A 460 25.48 11.54 -13.25
C ILE A 460 26.47 11.01 -14.28
N LEU A 461 27.73 10.82 -13.90
CA LEU A 461 28.76 10.22 -14.75
C LEU A 461 29.03 8.80 -14.29
N VAL A 462 28.75 7.81 -15.13
CA VAL A 462 29.04 6.39 -14.83
C VAL A 462 30.45 6.08 -15.29
N LEU A 463 31.39 6.08 -14.34
CA LEU A 463 32.82 5.89 -14.59
C LEU A 463 33.15 4.40 -14.69
N THR A 464 33.60 4.03 -15.89
CA THR A 464 34.17 2.73 -16.25
C THR A 464 35.35 2.96 -17.19
N ARG A 465 36.21 1.96 -17.38
CA ARG A 465 37.26 1.93 -18.39
C ARG A 465 36.66 2.14 -19.78
N ASN A 466 35.47 1.60 -20.04
CA ASN A 466 34.73 1.83 -21.29
C ASN A 466 34.25 3.26 -21.46
N PHE A 467 33.93 3.95 -20.36
CA PHE A 467 33.52 5.35 -20.36
C PHE A 467 34.71 6.27 -20.63
N VAL A 468 35.79 6.08 -19.89
CA VAL A 468 37.03 6.87 -20.02
C VAL A 468 37.67 6.69 -21.40
N ALA A 469 37.65 5.48 -21.98
CA ALA A 469 38.20 5.22 -23.30
C ALA A 469 37.29 5.66 -24.46
N SER A 470 36.12 6.22 -24.19
CA SER A 470 35.17 6.60 -25.24
C SER A 470 35.53 7.96 -25.87
N PRO A 471 35.16 8.22 -27.14
CA PRO A 471 35.37 9.52 -27.80
C PRO A 471 34.72 10.72 -27.09
N TRP A 472 33.90 10.46 -26.08
CA TRP A 472 33.31 11.43 -25.16
C TRP A 472 34.38 12.07 -24.26
N CYS A 473 35.37 11.31 -23.81
CA CYS A 473 36.40 11.76 -22.88
C CYS A 473 37.51 12.58 -23.55
N GLU A 474 37.63 12.55 -24.89
CA GLU A 474 38.73 13.19 -25.63
C GLU A 474 38.40 14.58 -26.23
N ASN A 475 37.18 15.12 -26.04
CA ASN A 475 36.66 16.22 -26.88
C ASN A 475 36.04 17.42 -26.12
N GLU A 476 35.67 18.46 -26.90
CA GLU A 476 34.98 19.73 -26.57
C GLU A 476 33.85 19.65 -25.51
N MET A 477 33.30 18.45 -25.30
CA MET A 477 32.23 18.16 -24.36
C MET A 477 32.70 18.00 -22.92
N GLU A 478 33.94 17.52 -22.70
CA GLU A 478 34.62 17.63 -21.40
C GLU A 478 34.74 19.10 -21.02
N ARG A 479 35.12 19.97 -21.98
CA ARG A 479 35.20 21.42 -21.75
C ARG A 479 33.84 22.03 -21.40
N ALA A 480 32.73 21.50 -21.95
CA ALA A 480 31.38 21.94 -21.61
C ALA A 480 30.95 21.50 -20.19
N LEU A 481 31.30 20.28 -19.78
CA LEU A 481 31.10 19.78 -18.42
C LEU A 481 31.98 20.55 -17.41
N VAL A 482 33.25 20.80 -17.73
CA VAL A 482 34.19 21.58 -16.90
C VAL A 482 33.74 23.03 -16.76
N ARG A 483 33.28 23.68 -17.83
CA ARG A 483 32.67 25.03 -17.74
C ARG A 483 31.44 25.02 -16.83
N HIS A 484 30.59 23.99 -16.96
CA HIS A 484 29.40 23.86 -16.12
C HIS A 484 29.72 23.62 -14.64
N ILE A 485 30.77 22.85 -14.34
CA ILE A 485 31.31 22.62 -12.99
C ILE A 485 31.87 23.92 -12.39
N ASN A 486 32.54 24.75 -13.21
CA ASN A 486 33.15 25.99 -12.75
C ASN A 486 32.18 27.17 -12.61
N ASP A 487 31.07 27.18 -13.37
CA ASP A 487 30.11 28.29 -13.42
C ASP A 487 28.93 28.15 -12.42
N LYS A 488 28.70 26.96 -11.83
CA LYS A 488 27.62 26.69 -10.86
C LYS A 488 28.09 25.72 -9.77
N ASP A 489 27.86 26.07 -8.51
CA ASP A 489 28.11 25.18 -7.37
C ASP A 489 27.34 23.84 -7.52
N SER A 490 28.09 22.77 -7.81
CA SER A 490 27.76 21.35 -7.59
C SER A 490 26.54 20.76 -8.32
N CYS A 491 26.65 20.53 -9.64
CA CYS A 491 25.67 19.78 -10.45
C CYS A 491 26.15 18.43 -11.03
N VAL A 492 27.41 18.02 -10.82
CA VAL A 492 27.97 16.76 -11.36
C VAL A 492 28.21 15.74 -10.25
N ILE A 493 27.75 14.51 -10.44
CA ILE A 493 27.86 13.39 -9.50
C ILE A 493 28.58 12.24 -10.20
N PRO A 494 29.88 12.02 -9.93
CA PRO A 494 30.58 10.85 -10.45
C PRO A 494 30.19 9.59 -9.69
N LEU A 495 29.98 8.49 -10.42
CA LEU A 495 29.65 7.17 -9.91
C LEU A 495 30.66 6.17 -10.47
N LEU A 496 31.49 5.60 -9.62
CA LEU A 496 32.51 4.63 -9.96
C LEU A 496 31.90 3.22 -9.99
N LEU A 497 31.73 2.66 -11.19
CA LEU A 497 31.12 1.33 -11.37
C LEU A 497 32.16 0.21 -11.44
N GLU A 498 33.35 0.50 -11.93
CA GLU A 498 34.49 -0.41 -11.86
C GLU A 498 35.76 0.33 -11.39
N PRO A 499 36.71 -0.36 -10.76
CA PRO A 499 37.96 0.28 -10.31
C PRO A 499 38.73 0.87 -11.50
N LEU A 500 39.17 2.12 -11.35
CA LEU A 500 40.03 2.83 -12.28
C LEU A 500 41.38 3.12 -11.62
N SER A 501 42.47 3.08 -12.40
CA SER A 501 43.76 3.58 -11.90
C SER A 501 43.80 5.12 -11.89
N ASP A 502 44.70 5.71 -11.11
CA ASP A 502 44.83 7.17 -10.98
C ASP A 502 45.14 7.86 -12.33
N GLU A 503 45.81 7.15 -13.25
CA GLU A 503 46.08 7.63 -14.61
C GLU A 503 44.87 7.56 -15.53
N GLN A 504 43.92 6.67 -15.23
CA GLN A 504 42.67 6.53 -15.98
C GLN A 504 41.58 7.48 -15.48
N PHE A 505 41.71 8.02 -14.26
CA PHE A 505 40.73 8.93 -13.72
C PHE A 505 40.84 10.31 -14.38
N PRO A 506 39.77 10.88 -14.97
CA PRO A 506 39.82 12.19 -15.61
C PRO A 506 40.31 13.27 -14.65
N ASP A 507 41.30 14.06 -15.06
CA ASP A 507 41.94 15.07 -14.19
C ASP A 507 40.93 16.08 -13.62
N CYS A 508 39.91 16.44 -14.40
CA CYS A 508 38.85 17.36 -14.00
C CYS A 508 37.93 16.82 -12.87
N LEU A 509 37.91 15.51 -12.64
CA LEU A 509 37.09 14.87 -11.62
C LEU A 509 37.88 14.52 -10.35
N LYS A 510 39.23 14.63 -10.35
CA LYS A 510 40.08 14.21 -9.22
C LYS A 510 39.77 14.90 -7.89
N ASN A 511 39.24 16.13 -7.96
CA ASN A 511 38.86 16.92 -6.78
C ASN A 511 37.35 16.88 -6.49
N ILE A 512 36.59 16.01 -7.16
CA ILE A 512 35.14 15.84 -6.96
C ILE A 512 34.89 14.50 -6.25
N THR A 513 34.10 14.53 -5.17
CA THR A 513 33.70 13.31 -4.46
C THR A 513 32.82 12.43 -5.35
N TYR A 514 33.14 11.15 -5.44
CA TYR A 514 32.38 10.16 -6.20
C TYR A 514 31.64 9.17 -5.29
N LEU A 515 30.64 8.50 -5.85
CA LEU A 515 29.96 7.35 -5.26
C LEU A 515 30.65 6.07 -5.71
N ASP A 516 30.96 5.17 -4.79
CA ASP A 516 31.71 3.95 -5.08
C ASP A 516 30.79 2.73 -5.15
N MET A 517 30.46 2.29 -6.36
CA MET A 517 29.56 1.16 -6.61
C MET A 517 30.30 -0.16 -6.87
N THR A 518 31.62 -0.18 -6.65
CA THR A 518 32.48 -1.34 -6.90
C THR A 518 32.29 -2.45 -5.87
N ASP A 519 31.92 -2.11 -4.63
CA ASP A 519 31.57 -3.07 -3.57
C ASP A 519 30.05 -3.36 -3.56
N GLU A 520 29.69 -4.64 -3.66
CA GLU A 520 28.28 -5.06 -3.64
C GLU A 520 27.63 -4.88 -2.27
N GLY A 521 28.41 -4.93 -1.18
CA GLY A 521 27.90 -4.80 0.19
C GLY A 521 27.43 -3.39 0.55
N THR A 522 27.98 -2.37 -0.11
CA THR A 522 27.70 -0.94 0.15
C THR A 522 26.78 -0.32 -0.89
N ARG A 523 26.51 -1.01 -2.01
CA ARG A 523 25.73 -0.51 -3.15
C ARG A 523 24.38 0.10 -2.77
N ILE A 524 23.67 -0.47 -1.78
CA ILE A 524 22.38 0.07 -1.30
C ILE A 524 22.58 1.44 -0.63
N GLN A 525 23.61 1.59 0.20
CA GLN A 525 23.91 2.84 0.91
C GLN A 525 24.35 3.94 -0.07
N GLU A 526 25.13 3.58 -1.09
CA GLU A 526 25.58 4.49 -2.14
C GLU A 526 24.42 4.98 -3.01
N ILE A 527 23.44 4.11 -3.32
CA ILE A 527 22.19 4.53 -3.97
C ILE A 527 21.40 5.51 -3.07
N SER A 528 21.34 5.29 -1.75
CA SER A 528 20.71 6.24 -0.84
C SER A 528 21.45 7.59 -0.76
N ARG A 529 22.79 7.59 -0.90
CA ARG A 529 23.59 8.82 -0.99
C ARG A 529 23.33 9.55 -2.32
N LEU A 530 23.23 8.83 -3.43
CA LEU A 530 22.89 9.38 -4.74
C LEU A 530 21.55 10.11 -4.71
N LYS A 531 20.51 9.49 -4.14
CA LYS A 531 19.19 10.10 -4.02
C LYS A 531 19.21 11.41 -3.25
N ARG A 532 19.90 11.45 -2.10
CA ARG A 532 20.05 12.69 -1.33
C ARG A 532 20.77 13.78 -2.12
N ALA A 533 21.76 13.42 -2.93
CA ALA A 533 22.44 14.37 -3.81
C ALA A 533 21.54 14.90 -4.95
N LEU A 534 20.60 14.07 -5.44
CA LEU A 534 19.60 14.47 -6.42
C LEU A 534 18.52 15.40 -5.85
N LEU A 535 18.19 15.27 -4.56
CA LEU A 535 17.26 16.16 -3.85
C LEU A 535 17.87 17.51 -3.47
N TYR A 536 19.19 17.63 -3.46
CA TYR A 536 19.87 18.87 -3.05
C TYR A 536 19.83 19.95 -4.14
N VAL A 537 19.11 21.03 -3.91
CA VAL A 537 19.08 22.24 -4.76
C VAL A 537 20.02 23.30 -4.16
N PRO A 538 21.05 23.78 -4.90
CA PRO A 538 21.93 24.83 -4.39
C PRO A 538 21.14 26.14 -4.24
N GLY A 539 21.04 26.68 -3.01
CA GLY A 539 20.40 27.98 -2.72
C GLY A 539 19.41 28.00 -1.55
N ASP A 540 19.01 26.85 -1.01
CA ASP A 540 18.19 26.80 0.21
C ASP A 540 19.10 26.74 1.46
N ASP A 541 19.11 27.82 2.25
CA ASP A 541 19.74 27.86 3.56
C ASP A 541 19.08 26.82 4.48
N ILE A 542 19.84 25.78 4.82
CA ILE A 542 19.44 24.77 5.80
C ILE A 542 19.36 25.43 7.18
N ILE A 543 18.14 25.61 7.68
CA ILE A 543 17.91 25.85 9.11
C ILE A 543 18.29 24.57 9.85
N TYR A 544 19.53 24.49 10.31
CA TYR A 544 19.91 23.55 11.35
C TYR A 544 19.16 23.94 12.63
N VAL A 545 18.09 23.21 12.95
CA VAL A 545 17.61 23.15 14.33
C VAL A 545 18.72 22.46 15.12
N ARG A 546 19.52 23.27 15.81
CA ARG A 546 20.50 22.81 16.79
C ARG A 546 19.78 21.94 17.81
N GLU A 547 20.22 20.69 17.94
CA GLU A 547 20.03 19.91 19.16
C GLU A 547 20.89 20.55 20.26
N ASP A 548 20.27 21.35 21.13
CA ASP A 548 20.89 21.80 22.38
C ASP A 548 20.34 20.97 23.55
N LYS A 549 21.23 20.08 24.03
CA LYS A 549 21.44 19.51 25.39
C LYS A 549 20.32 18.83 26.16
#